data_AF-A0A2N6ADG8-F1
#
_entry.id   AF-A0A2N6ADG8-F1
#
_cell.length_a   1.000
_cell.length_b   1.000
_cell.length_c   1.000
_cell.angle_alpha   90.00
_cell.angle_beta   90.00
_cell.angle_gamma   90.00
#
_symmetry.space_group_name_H-M   'P 1'
#
loop_
_entity.id
_entity.type
_entity.pdbx_description
1 polymer ?
#
loop_
_entity_poly.entity_id
_entity_poly.type
_entity_poly.pdbx_seq_one_letter_code
_entity_poly.pdbx_strand_id
1 'polypeptide(L)'
;MTFRPYDRDDGSFYIQIKQRTMKRSDFMEGLTMTAIDTMWVLIAAALVFFMQAGFALVEAGFTRSKNAGNIIMKNLMDFSIGSIMYWVLGFGLMFGITNYGFFGSITLFSAGDFSHLGLGIPTEAFLIFQTVFCATAATIVSGAMAERTKFPAYLIFSLFITSIIYPVVGHWTWG
;
A
#
# COMPACT_ATOMS: atom_id res chain seq x y z
N MET A 1 -22.67 14.45 68.48
CA MET A 1 -21.68 14.33 67.40
C MET A 1 -22.20 13.28 66.42
N THR A 2 -23.18 13.65 65.59
CA THR A 2 -23.72 12.78 64.55
C THR A 2 -23.10 13.23 63.23
N PHE A 3 -22.23 12.37 62.67
CA PHE A 3 -21.70 12.55 61.34
C PHE A 3 -22.88 12.61 60.36
N ARG A 4 -23.18 13.81 59.84
CA ARG A 4 -24.11 13.95 58.72
C ARG A 4 -23.41 13.36 57.48
N PRO A 5 -24.06 12.44 56.75
CA PRO A 5 -23.47 11.86 55.56
C PRO A 5 -23.33 12.96 54.49
N TYR A 6 -22.22 12.93 53.76
CA TYR A 6 -21.99 13.73 52.57
C TYR A 6 -23.11 13.41 51.57
N ASP A 7 -24.02 14.36 51.35
CA ASP A 7 -25.13 14.23 50.42
C ASP A 7 -24.58 14.09 49.00
N ARG A 8 -24.87 12.95 48.41
CA ARG A 8 -24.48 12.56 47.05
C ARG A 8 -25.42 13.20 46.04
N ASP A 9 -25.20 14.46 45.71
CA ASP A 9 -25.86 15.12 44.56
C ASP A 9 -25.15 14.76 43.23
N ASP A 10 -24.74 13.49 43.12
CA ASP A 10 -23.69 12.99 42.25
C ASP A 10 -24.16 12.69 40.82
N GLY A 11 -25.42 13.00 40.48
CA GLY A 11 -25.99 12.67 39.16
C GLY A 11 -25.18 13.24 38.00
N SER A 12 -24.66 14.47 38.15
CA SER A 12 -23.79 15.11 37.16
C SER A 12 -22.39 14.44 37.09
N PHE A 13 -21.86 14.00 38.23
CA PHE A 13 -20.57 13.32 38.30
C PHE A 13 -20.63 11.89 37.71
N TYR A 14 -21.72 11.14 37.97
CA TYR A 14 -21.96 9.85 37.34
C TYR A 14 -22.15 9.95 35.82
N ILE A 15 -22.82 11.00 35.33
CA ILE A 15 -22.96 11.27 33.89
C ILE A 15 -21.59 11.57 33.25
N GLN A 16 -20.77 12.40 33.89
CA GLN A 16 -19.41 12.73 33.43
C GLN A 16 -18.51 11.47 33.37
N ILE A 17 -18.56 10.61 34.39
CA ILE A 17 -17.82 9.34 34.40
C ILE A 17 -18.33 8.39 33.32
N LYS A 18 -19.65 8.27 33.15
CA LYS A 18 -20.24 7.39 32.13
C LYS A 18 -19.90 7.89 30.72
N GLN A 19 -19.95 9.20 30.48
CA GLN A 19 -19.50 9.82 29.22
C GLN A 19 -18.01 9.61 28.97
N ARG A 20 -17.16 9.75 30.00
CA ARG A 20 -15.72 9.52 29.88
C ARG A 20 -15.39 8.05 29.64
N THR A 21 -16.16 7.14 30.25
CA THR A 21 -16.01 5.69 30.07
C THR A 21 -16.52 5.25 28.69
N MET A 22 -17.64 5.80 28.21
CA MET A 22 -18.19 5.56 26.87
C MET A 22 -17.24 6.10 25.79
N LYS A 23 -16.79 7.36 25.92
CA LYS A 23 -15.79 7.93 25.01
C LYS A 23 -14.47 7.14 25.01
N ARG A 24 -14.11 6.51 26.14
CA ARG A 24 -12.96 5.61 26.22
C ARG A 24 -13.24 4.28 25.53
N SER A 25 -14.40 3.66 25.70
CA SER A 25 -14.75 2.41 24.99
C SER A 25 -14.78 2.63 23.50
N ASP A 26 -15.40 3.71 23.02
CA ASP A 26 -15.51 4.02 21.59
C ASP A 26 -14.13 4.30 20.97
N PHE A 27 -13.24 4.95 21.74
CA PHE A 27 -11.85 5.15 21.31
C PHE A 27 -11.05 3.85 21.26
N MET A 28 -11.22 2.95 22.24
CA MET A 28 -10.59 1.63 22.22
C MET A 28 -11.12 0.78 21.07
N GLU A 29 -12.42 0.83 20.80
CA GLU A 29 -13.05 0.17 19.66
C GLU A 29 -12.48 0.68 18.33
N GLY A 30 -12.37 2.00 18.16
CA GLY A 30 -11.73 2.61 16.99
C GLY A 30 -10.29 2.14 16.78
N LEU A 31 -9.47 2.09 17.84
CA LEU A 31 -8.10 1.57 17.76
C LEU A 31 -8.05 0.09 17.37
N THR A 32 -8.97 -0.72 17.93
CA THR A 32 -9.04 -2.15 17.57
C THR A 32 -9.45 -2.37 16.12
N MET A 33 -10.37 -1.54 15.60
CA MET A 33 -10.79 -1.61 14.19
C MET A 33 -9.62 -1.25 13.26
N THR A 34 -8.90 -0.15 13.51
CA THR A 34 -7.69 0.20 12.75
C THR A 34 -6.63 -0.91 12.81
N ALA A 35 -6.42 -1.56 13.95
CA ALA A 35 -5.46 -2.65 14.07
C ALA A 35 -5.87 -3.88 13.24
N ILE A 36 -7.15 -4.26 13.27
CA ILE A 36 -7.70 -5.38 12.49
C ILE A 36 -7.61 -5.07 10.99
N ASP A 37 -7.99 -3.88 10.57
CA ASP A 37 -7.93 -3.45 9.17
C ASP A 37 -6.48 -3.42 8.65
N THR A 38 -5.55 -2.93 9.47
CA THR A 38 -4.12 -2.93 9.13
C THR A 38 -3.59 -4.35 8.98
N MET A 39 -3.93 -5.25 9.91
CA MET A 39 -3.56 -6.67 9.83
C MET A 39 -4.12 -7.31 8.55
N TRP A 40 -5.39 -7.05 8.24
CA TRP A 40 -6.03 -7.55 7.03
C TRP A 40 -5.33 -7.08 5.76
N VAL A 41 -5.00 -5.78 5.68
CA VAL A 41 -4.29 -5.20 4.52
C VAL A 41 -2.89 -5.78 4.36
N LEU A 42 -2.16 -6.03 5.45
CA LEU A 42 -0.85 -6.66 5.38
C LEU A 42 -0.93 -8.14 4.95
N ILE A 43 -1.94 -8.88 5.40
CA ILE A 43 -2.21 -10.25 4.92
C ILE A 43 -2.55 -10.21 3.42
N ALA A 44 -3.41 -9.29 3.00
CA ALA A 44 -3.74 -9.11 1.59
C ALA A 44 -2.51 -8.74 0.76
N ALA A 45 -1.64 -7.87 1.25
CA ALA A 45 -0.38 -7.53 0.60
C ALA A 45 0.55 -8.74 0.47
N ALA A 46 0.63 -9.60 1.49
CA ALA A 46 1.40 -10.84 1.42
C ALA A 46 0.85 -11.83 0.38
N LEU A 47 -0.49 -11.94 0.26
CA LEU A 47 -1.13 -12.76 -0.78
C LEU A 47 -0.84 -12.22 -2.18
N VAL A 48 -0.90 -10.89 -2.37
CA VAL A 48 -0.56 -10.25 -3.65
C VAL A 48 0.93 -10.40 -3.96
N PHE A 49 1.81 -10.31 -2.96
CA PHE A 49 3.23 -10.61 -3.16
C PHE A 49 3.44 -12.04 -3.68
N PHE A 50 2.65 -13.01 -3.23
CA PHE A 50 2.71 -14.38 -3.75
C PHE A 50 2.36 -14.49 -5.24
N MET A 51 1.65 -13.50 -5.82
CA MET A 51 1.43 -13.43 -7.27
C MET A 51 2.74 -13.30 -8.05
N GLN A 52 3.78 -12.68 -7.48
CA GLN A 52 5.11 -12.59 -8.13
C GLN A 52 5.69 -13.98 -8.39
N ALA A 53 5.58 -14.90 -7.42
CA ALA A 53 5.98 -16.29 -7.60
C ALA A 53 5.08 -16.99 -8.64
N GLY A 54 3.78 -16.71 -8.64
CA GLY A 54 2.83 -17.20 -9.64
C GLY A 54 3.22 -16.80 -11.07
N PHE A 55 3.49 -15.52 -11.31
CA PHE A 55 3.91 -15.01 -12.62
C PHE A 55 5.25 -15.61 -13.05
N ALA A 56 6.22 -15.69 -12.15
CA ALA A 56 7.51 -16.33 -12.45
C ALA A 56 7.34 -17.79 -12.92
N LEU A 57 6.46 -18.56 -12.27
CA LEU A 57 6.17 -19.95 -12.66
C LEU A 57 5.45 -20.04 -14.00
N VAL A 58 4.46 -19.17 -14.24
CA VAL A 58 3.71 -19.12 -15.50
C VAL A 58 4.62 -18.74 -16.67
N GLU A 59 5.41 -17.68 -16.52
CA GLU A 59 6.35 -17.24 -17.57
C GLU A 59 7.46 -18.26 -17.81
N ALA A 60 8.01 -18.89 -16.76
CA ALA A 60 8.98 -19.96 -16.93
C ALA A 60 8.36 -21.19 -17.60
N GLY A 61 7.10 -21.52 -17.29
CA GLY A 61 6.38 -22.66 -17.87
C GLY A 61 6.03 -22.48 -19.34
N PHE A 62 5.75 -21.26 -19.78
CA PHE A 62 5.45 -20.96 -21.19
C PHE A 62 6.69 -20.66 -22.05
N THR A 63 7.87 -20.59 -21.44
CA THR A 63 9.11 -20.32 -22.17
C THR A 63 9.96 -21.57 -22.35
N ARG A 64 10.81 -21.57 -23.37
CA ARG A 64 11.71 -22.70 -23.61
C ARG A 64 12.69 -22.85 -22.43
N SER A 65 12.96 -24.09 -22.03
CA SER A 65 13.83 -24.42 -20.88
C SER A 65 15.20 -23.71 -20.91
N LYS A 66 15.78 -23.52 -22.10
CA LYS A 66 17.03 -22.77 -22.28
C LYS A 66 16.97 -21.30 -21.88
N ASN A 67 15.78 -20.71 -21.83
CA ASN A 67 15.53 -19.31 -21.50
C ASN A 67 14.88 -19.10 -20.12
N ALA A 68 14.44 -20.18 -19.45
CA ALA A 68 13.71 -20.10 -18.18
C ALA A 68 14.47 -19.33 -17.09
N GLY A 69 15.80 -19.53 -16.98
CA GLY A 69 16.62 -18.80 -16.01
C GLY A 69 16.64 -17.28 -16.25
N ASN A 70 16.66 -16.83 -17.51
CA ASN A 70 16.61 -15.41 -17.83
C ASN A 70 15.24 -14.78 -17.51
N ILE A 71 14.17 -15.57 -17.61
CA ILE A 71 12.80 -15.12 -17.30
C ILE A 71 12.59 -14.98 -15.78
N ILE A 72 13.05 -15.96 -15.00
CA ILE A 72 13.02 -15.88 -13.53
C ILE A 72 13.82 -14.67 -13.03
N MET A 73 14.99 -14.41 -13.64
CA MET A 73 15.79 -13.24 -13.30
C MET A 73 15.07 -11.92 -13.62
N LYS A 74 14.32 -11.84 -14.72
CA LYS A 74 13.51 -10.64 -15.04
C LYS A 74 12.44 -10.38 -13.99
N ASN A 75 11.70 -11.42 -13.61
CA ASN A 75 10.65 -11.32 -12.59
C ASN A 75 11.22 -10.85 -11.23
N LEU A 76 12.37 -11.39 -10.81
CA LEU A 76 13.02 -10.95 -9.58
C LEU A 76 13.47 -9.48 -9.64
N MET A 77 14.02 -9.06 -10.79
CA MET A 77 14.46 -7.69 -10.97
C MET A 77 13.31 -6.70 -11.07
N ASP A 78 12.17 -7.10 -11.64
CA ASP A 78 10.97 -6.25 -11.68
C ASP A 78 10.45 -5.94 -10.29
N PHE A 79 10.42 -6.94 -9.42
CA PHE A 79 10.05 -6.71 -8.03
C PHE A 79 11.08 -5.81 -7.32
N SER A 80 12.37 -6.06 -7.52
CA SER A 80 13.45 -5.33 -6.84
C SER A 80 13.53 -3.87 -7.27
N ILE A 81 13.51 -3.60 -8.58
CA ILE A 81 13.54 -2.23 -9.12
C ILE A 81 12.18 -1.57 -8.90
N GLY A 82 11.08 -2.27 -9.17
CA GLY A 82 9.74 -1.73 -9.04
C GLY A 82 9.41 -1.29 -7.63
N SER A 83 9.80 -2.07 -6.61
CA SER A 83 9.59 -1.68 -5.22
C SER A 83 10.35 -0.41 -4.83
N ILE A 84 11.63 -0.30 -5.22
CA ILE A 84 12.45 0.88 -4.94
C ILE A 84 11.91 2.10 -5.69
N MET A 85 11.63 1.97 -6.98
CA MET A 85 11.17 3.09 -7.81
C MET A 85 9.78 3.58 -7.42
N TYR A 86 8.90 2.65 -7.07
CA TYR A 86 7.57 2.99 -6.57
C TYR A 86 7.65 3.70 -5.22
N TRP A 87 8.52 3.25 -4.31
CA TRP A 87 8.74 3.95 -3.04
C TRP A 87 9.35 5.34 -3.21
N VAL A 88 10.34 5.48 -4.10
CA VAL A 88 11.06 6.74 -4.31
C VAL A 88 10.18 7.79 -5.00
N LEU A 89 9.41 7.42 -6.01
CA LEU A 89 8.68 8.39 -6.84
C LEU A 89 7.22 7.99 -7.10
N GLY A 90 6.94 6.70 -7.28
CA GLY A 90 5.62 6.24 -7.72
C GLY A 90 4.50 6.50 -6.70
N PHE A 91 4.72 6.24 -5.41
CA PHE A 91 3.70 6.43 -4.38
C PHE A 91 3.29 7.90 -4.24
N GLY A 92 4.27 8.80 -4.25
CA GLY A 92 4.03 10.24 -4.24
C GLY A 92 3.26 10.72 -5.48
N LEU A 93 3.61 10.19 -6.66
CA LEU A 93 2.93 10.56 -7.90
C LEU A 93 1.49 10.03 -7.96
N MET A 94 1.23 8.86 -7.37
CA MET A 94 -0.07 8.19 -7.40
C MET A 94 -1.05 8.73 -6.36
N PHE A 95 -0.61 8.98 -5.13
CA PHE A 95 -1.47 9.38 -4.01
C PHE A 95 -1.13 10.75 -3.43
N GLY A 96 -0.24 11.51 -4.07
CA GLY A 96 0.04 12.89 -3.67
C GLY A 96 -1.13 13.81 -3.99
N ILE A 97 -1.18 14.96 -3.31
CA ILE A 97 -2.20 15.99 -3.53
C ILE A 97 -2.30 16.31 -5.02
N THR A 98 -3.52 16.23 -5.54
CA THR A 98 -3.83 16.41 -6.96
C THR A 98 -3.45 17.80 -7.44
N ASN A 99 -2.62 17.87 -8.49
CA ASN A 99 -2.41 19.09 -9.26
C ASN A 99 -3.24 19.02 -10.54
N TYR A 100 -4.30 19.82 -10.62
CA TYR A 100 -5.18 19.97 -11.80
C TYR A 100 -5.92 18.69 -12.27
N GLY A 101 -6.05 17.66 -11.44
CA GLY A 101 -6.76 16.41 -11.77
C GLY A 101 -5.96 15.37 -12.54
N PHE A 102 -4.72 15.68 -12.96
CA PHE A 102 -3.94 14.82 -13.85
C PHE A 102 -2.82 14.06 -13.15
N PHE A 103 -2.15 14.64 -12.15
CA PHE A 103 -1.04 13.97 -11.47
C PHE A 103 -0.99 14.37 -9.99
N GLY A 104 -0.57 13.43 -9.13
CA GLY A 104 -0.28 13.72 -7.74
C GLY A 104 1.01 14.54 -7.59
N SER A 105 1.16 15.20 -6.45
CA SER A 105 2.36 15.96 -6.12
C SER A 105 3.62 15.08 -6.15
N ILE A 106 4.66 15.53 -6.86
CA ILE A 106 5.95 14.85 -6.94
C ILE A 106 6.64 14.96 -5.58
N THR A 107 6.44 13.96 -4.73
CA THR A 107 7.10 13.82 -3.43
C THR A 107 8.04 12.63 -3.49
N LEU A 108 9.29 12.85 -3.08
CA LEU A 108 10.29 11.79 -3.06
C LEU A 108 10.19 11.00 -1.76
N PHE A 109 10.49 9.71 -1.84
CA PHE A 109 10.56 8.78 -0.69
C PHE A 109 9.27 8.67 0.13
N SER A 110 8.11 8.93 -0.49
CA SER A 110 6.83 8.98 0.22
C SER A 110 6.84 9.94 1.43
N ALA A 111 7.62 11.02 1.37
CA ALA A 111 7.70 12.03 2.44
C ALA A 111 6.57 13.09 2.38
N GLY A 112 5.56 12.87 1.52
CA GLY A 112 4.42 13.76 1.35
C GLY A 112 3.39 13.66 2.48
N ASP A 113 2.47 14.62 2.53
CA ASP A 113 1.28 14.55 3.38
C ASP A 113 0.15 13.79 2.67
N PHE A 114 -0.23 12.65 3.24
CA PHE A 114 -1.26 11.74 2.73
C PHE A 114 -2.52 11.73 3.60
N SER A 115 -2.67 12.69 4.52
CA SER A 115 -3.84 12.81 5.41
C SER A 115 -5.17 12.95 4.65
N HIS A 116 -5.13 13.52 3.44
CA HIS A 116 -6.29 13.70 2.57
C HIS A 116 -6.94 12.39 2.09
N LEU A 117 -6.22 11.27 2.12
CA LEU A 117 -6.74 9.95 1.72
C LEU A 117 -7.74 9.38 2.73
N GLY A 118 -7.80 9.91 3.96
CA GLY A 118 -8.73 9.46 4.99
C GLY A 118 -8.56 7.98 5.36
N LEU A 119 -7.35 7.43 5.21
CA LEU A 119 -7.07 6.01 5.44
C LEU A 119 -7.34 5.64 6.91
N GLY A 120 -8.15 4.60 7.13
CA GLY A 120 -8.34 3.97 8.44
C GLY A 120 -7.16 3.11 8.91
N ILE A 121 -6.06 3.14 8.16
CA ILE A 121 -4.84 2.33 8.33
C ILE A 121 -3.59 3.23 8.21
N PRO A 122 -2.44 2.83 8.79
CA PRO A 122 -1.18 3.52 8.59
C PRO A 122 -0.78 3.60 7.11
N THR A 123 -0.24 4.75 6.70
CA THR A 123 0.19 5.01 5.32
C THR A 123 1.25 4.01 4.84
N GLU A 124 2.10 3.52 5.75
CA GLU A 124 3.15 2.55 5.46
C GLU A 124 2.57 1.18 5.07
N ALA A 125 1.49 0.75 5.74
CA ALA A 125 0.80 -0.49 5.39
C ALA A 125 0.14 -0.37 4.01
N PHE A 126 -0.46 0.79 3.73
CA PHE A 126 -1.02 1.09 2.41
C PHE A 126 0.06 1.16 1.33
N LEU A 127 1.22 1.73 1.65
CA LEU A 127 2.37 1.79 0.73
C LEU A 127 2.85 0.40 0.35
N ILE A 128 3.02 -0.50 1.32
CA ILE A 128 3.43 -1.89 1.05
C ILE A 128 2.40 -2.58 0.15
N PHE A 129 1.12 -2.42 0.46
CA PHE A 129 0.03 -2.96 -0.35
C PHE A 129 0.12 -2.45 -1.79
N GLN A 130 0.22 -1.14 -2.00
CA GLN A 130 0.28 -0.58 -3.36
C GLN A 130 1.58 -0.93 -4.10
N THR A 131 2.69 -1.08 -3.37
CA THR A 131 3.97 -1.49 -3.96
C THR A 131 3.88 -2.87 -4.61
N VAL A 132 3.22 -3.82 -3.96
CA VAL A 132 3.05 -5.18 -4.53
C VAL A 132 2.09 -5.18 -5.72
N PHE A 133 1.09 -4.30 -5.77
CA PHE A 133 0.24 -4.11 -6.94
C PHE A 133 1.01 -3.50 -8.13
N CYS A 134 1.83 -2.47 -7.87
CA CYS A 134 2.69 -1.88 -8.90
C CYS A 134 3.66 -2.91 -9.48
N ALA A 135 4.32 -3.71 -8.62
CA ALA A 135 5.19 -4.79 -9.08
C ALA A 135 4.40 -5.85 -9.89
N THR A 136 3.16 -6.13 -9.50
CA THR A 136 2.29 -7.08 -10.23
C THR A 136 1.91 -6.56 -11.61
N ALA A 137 1.66 -5.26 -11.76
CA ALA A 137 1.41 -4.65 -13.07
C ALA A 137 2.64 -4.73 -13.98
N ALA A 138 3.84 -4.53 -13.45
CA ALA A 138 5.09 -4.62 -14.22
C ALA A 138 5.33 -6.06 -14.75
N THR A 139 5.13 -7.09 -13.93
CA THR A 139 5.36 -8.49 -14.35
C THR A 139 4.35 -8.97 -15.41
N ILE A 140 3.11 -8.47 -15.42
CA ILE A 140 2.17 -8.78 -16.52
C ILE A 140 2.75 -8.37 -17.88
N VAL A 141 3.43 -7.22 -17.93
CA VAL A 141 4.07 -6.76 -19.17
C VAL A 141 5.36 -7.55 -19.47
N SER A 142 6.08 -8.02 -18.44
CA SER A 142 7.19 -9.00 -18.62
C SER A 142 6.73 -10.20 -19.44
N GLY A 143 5.65 -10.85 -19.01
CA GLY A 143 5.15 -12.07 -19.62
C GLY A 143 4.74 -11.86 -21.08
N ALA A 144 4.14 -10.72 -21.41
CA ALA A 144 3.80 -10.37 -22.79
C ALA A 144 5.03 -10.20 -23.69
N MET A 145 6.16 -9.79 -23.12
CA MET A 145 7.43 -9.54 -23.80
C MET A 145 8.43 -10.70 -23.73
N ALA A 146 8.00 -11.86 -23.23
CA ALA A 146 8.85 -13.03 -23.02
C ALA A 146 9.58 -13.48 -24.31
N GLU A 147 10.78 -14.01 -24.15
CA GLU A 147 11.71 -14.49 -25.21
C GLU A 147 12.27 -13.47 -26.22
N ARG A 148 11.68 -12.28 -26.39
CA ARG A 148 12.04 -11.35 -27.49
C ARG A 148 12.83 -10.12 -27.07
N THR A 149 12.99 -9.89 -25.77
CA THR A 149 13.60 -8.66 -25.23
C THR A 149 14.97 -8.90 -24.59
N LYS A 150 15.93 -8.03 -24.91
CA LYS A 150 17.23 -7.95 -24.23
C LYS A 150 17.01 -7.55 -22.77
N PHE A 151 17.68 -8.22 -21.85
CA PHE A 151 17.53 -8.00 -20.41
C PHE A 151 17.75 -6.53 -19.98
N PRO A 152 18.78 -5.80 -20.44
CA PRO A 152 18.97 -4.40 -20.03
C PRO A 152 17.87 -3.45 -20.52
N ALA A 153 17.36 -3.68 -21.74
CA ALA A 153 16.26 -2.88 -22.28
C ALA A 153 14.97 -3.07 -21.48
N TYR A 154 14.78 -4.28 -20.95
CA TYR A 154 13.66 -4.62 -20.10
C TYR A 154 13.74 -3.93 -18.72
N LEU A 155 14.93 -3.83 -18.12
CA LEU A 155 15.09 -3.12 -16.83
C LEU A 155 14.75 -1.62 -16.95
N ILE A 156 15.14 -0.98 -18.06
CA ILE A 156 14.78 0.42 -18.33
C ILE A 156 13.27 0.56 -18.45
N PHE A 157 12.63 -0.34 -19.18
CA PHE A 157 11.18 -0.37 -19.29
C PHE A 157 10.48 -0.54 -17.93
N SER A 158 10.95 -1.49 -17.11
CA SER A 158 10.45 -1.75 -15.76
C SER A 158 10.56 -0.52 -14.85
N LEU A 159 11.64 0.24 -14.98
CA LEU A 159 11.81 1.51 -14.28
C LEU A 159 10.76 2.54 -14.71
N PHE A 160 10.52 2.70 -16.01
CA PHE A 160 9.54 3.67 -16.52
C PHE A 160 8.09 3.31 -16.15
N ILE A 161 7.72 2.03 -16.22
CA ILE A 161 6.35 1.63 -15.90
C ILE A 161 6.04 1.81 -14.42
N THR A 162 6.98 1.47 -13.53
CA THR A 162 6.78 1.53 -12.08
C THR A 162 6.91 2.94 -11.50
N SER A 163 7.67 3.83 -12.14
CA SER A 163 7.83 5.21 -11.69
C SER A 163 6.84 6.21 -12.29
N ILE A 164 6.41 6.01 -13.54
CA ILE A 164 5.59 7.01 -14.26
C ILE A 164 4.26 6.41 -14.70
N ILE A 165 4.27 5.39 -15.56
CA ILE A 165 3.04 4.97 -16.25
C ILE A 165 2.00 4.44 -15.26
N TYR A 166 2.39 3.51 -14.40
CA TYR A 166 1.49 2.92 -13.42
C TYR A 166 1.00 3.96 -12.40
N PRO A 167 1.87 4.77 -11.76
CA PRO A 167 1.43 5.82 -10.85
C PRO A 167 0.49 6.88 -11.46
N VAL A 168 0.70 7.30 -12.71
CA VAL A 168 -0.17 8.27 -13.38
C VAL A 168 -1.57 7.70 -13.59
N VAL A 169 -1.67 6.48 -14.12
CA VAL A 169 -2.96 5.81 -14.35
C VAL A 169 -3.64 5.48 -13.01
N GLY A 170 -2.83 5.11 -12.01
CA GLY A 170 -3.27 4.90 -10.64
C GLY A 170 -3.88 6.16 -10.03
N HIS A 171 -3.27 7.33 -10.25
CA HIS A 171 -3.80 8.61 -9.77
C HIS A 171 -5.17 8.93 -10.37
N TRP A 172 -5.39 8.67 -11.66
CA TRP A 172 -6.70 8.92 -12.28
C TRP A 172 -7.80 7.99 -11.77
N THR A 173 -7.43 6.82 -11.27
CA THR A 173 -8.40 5.79 -10.85
C THR A 173 -8.65 5.85 -9.35
N TRP A 174 -7.60 6.09 -8.56
CA TRP A 174 -7.57 5.93 -7.10
C TRP A 174 -6.93 7.10 -6.34
N GLY A 175 -6.43 8.13 -7.04
CA GLY A 175 -5.77 9.29 -6.46
C GLY A 175 -6.70 10.44 -6.09
#